data_AF-I3U6R8-F1
#
_entry.id   AF-I3U6R8-F1
#
_cell.length_a   1.000
_cell.length_b   1.000
_cell.length_c   1.000
_cell.angle_alpha   90.00
_cell.angle_beta   90.00
_cell.angle_gamma   90.00
#
_symmetry.space_group_name_H-M   'P 1'
#
loop_
_entity.id
_entity.type
_entity.pdbx_description
1 polymer ?
#
loop_
_entity_poly.entity_id
_entity_poly.type
_entity_poly.pdbx_seq_one_letter_code
_entity_poly.pdbx_strand_id
1 'polypeptide(L)'
;MLVQMMNGGRIMSQSTITFRIPDDEKELVLEYAKAHNSSLTELYRNAVLDKIEDEIDLRTLRSAIEVSKEKKESGISQEEMEKLLNEL
;
A
#
# COMPACT_ATOMS: atom_id res chain seq x y z
N MET A 1 41.06 -3.71 27.83
CA MET A 1 40.12 -3.07 28.77
C MET A 1 38.81 -2.89 28.00
N LEU A 2 37.80 -3.71 28.33
CA LEU A 2 36.34 -3.59 28.06
C LEU A 2 35.92 -2.88 26.75
N VAL A 3 35.55 -3.57 25.66
CA VAL A 3 34.21 -4.16 25.39
C VAL A 3 33.07 -3.52 26.19
N GLN A 4 32.42 -2.51 25.61
CA GLN A 4 30.98 -2.20 25.69
C GLN A 4 30.63 -1.32 24.46
N MET A 5 29.54 -1.46 23.70
CA MET A 5 28.42 -2.39 23.70
C MET A 5 27.78 -2.28 22.31
N MET A 6 27.35 -3.43 21.79
CA MET A 6 26.37 -3.54 20.71
C MET A 6 25.15 -2.68 21.04
N ASN A 7 24.71 -1.84 20.10
CA ASN A 7 23.31 -1.46 20.02
C ASN A 7 22.86 -1.62 18.58
N GLY A 8 22.42 -2.85 18.27
CA GLY A 8 21.65 -3.18 17.09
C GLY A 8 20.24 -2.59 17.18
N GLY A 9 20.13 -1.27 17.09
CA GLY A 9 18.90 -0.60 16.71
C GLY A 9 18.96 -0.33 15.22
N ARG A 10 18.09 -0.95 14.41
CA ARG A 10 17.85 -0.45 13.04
C ARG A 10 17.49 1.03 13.19
N ILE A 11 18.37 1.93 12.75
CA ILE A 11 17.99 3.33 12.54
C ILE A 11 16.88 3.27 11.49
N MET A 12 15.63 3.49 11.91
CA MET A 12 14.53 3.75 10.99
C MET A 12 14.92 5.02 10.25
N SER A 13 15.45 4.89 9.02
CA SER A 13 15.79 6.03 8.19
C SER A 13 14.51 6.82 7.92
N GLN A 14 14.33 7.95 8.60
CA GLN A 14 13.27 8.91 8.28
C GLN A 14 13.74 9.78 7.12
N SER A 15 13.00 9.73 6.02
CA SER A 15 13.16 10.65 4.90
C SER A 15 12.10 11.74 4.99
N THR A 16 12.51 12.99 4.75
CA THR A 16 11.61 14.16 4.74
C THR A 16 11.35 14.56 3.30
N ILE A 17 10.08 14.76 2.96
CA ILE A 17 9.64 15.30 1.68
C ILE A 17 9.08 16.70 1.95
N THR A 18 9.59 17.70 1.23
CA THR A 18 9.10 19.08 1.28
C THR A 18 8.63 19.48 -0.10
N PHE A 19 7.39 19.92 -0.23
CA PHE A 19 6.84 20.49 -1.46
C PHE A 19 6.08 21.78 -1.12
N ARG A 20 5.98 22.68 -2.09
CA ARG A 20 5.27 23.95 -1.94
C ARG A 20 3.88 23.78 -2.53
N ILE A 21 2.89 24.24 -1.78
CA ILE A 21 1.49 24.36 -2.22
C ILE A 21 1.03 25.81 -2.04
N PRO A 22 0.08 26.27 -2.86
CA PRO A 22 -0.70 27.48 -2.62
C PRO A 22 -1.35 27.51 -1.23
N ASP A 23 -1.59 28.72 -0.71
CA ASP A 23 -2.17 28.90 0.63
C ASP A 23 -3.64 28.44 0.71
N ASP A 24 -4.40 28.58 -0.38
CA ASP A 24 -5.78 28.11 -0.50
C ASP A 24 -5.87 26.57 -0.51
N GLU A 25 -4.98 25.90 -1.24
CA GLU A 25 -4.86 24.43 -1.18
C GLU A 25 -4.49 23.95 0.22
N LYS A 26 -3.56 24.65 0.89
CA LYS A 26 -3.15 24.32 2.26
C LYS A 26 -4.33 24.38 3.23
N GLU A 27 -5.16 25.42 3.16
CA GLU A 27 -6.33 25.57 4.02
C GLU A 27 -7.34 24.44 3.79
N LEU A 28 -7.64 24.14 2.53
CA LEU A 28 -8.55 23.06 2.15
C LEU A 28 -8.09 21.69 2.70
N VAL A 29 -6.83 21.35 2.50
CA VAL A 29 -6.29 20.04 2.92
C VAL A 29 -6.21 19.95 4.45
N LEU A 30 -5.95 21.05 5.15
CA LEU A 30 -5.97 21.09 6.61
C LEU A 30 -7.38 20.84 7.17
N GLU A 31 -8.41 21.48 6.63
CA GLU A 31 -9.79 21.28 7.06
C GLU A 31 -10.25 19.84 6.77
N TYR A 32 -9.89 19.29 5.61
CA TYR A 32 -10.14 17.88 5.30
C TYR A 32 -9.47 16.94 6.32
N ALA A 33 -8.18 17.12 6.59
CA ALA A 33 -7.46 16.28 7.55
C ALA A 33 -8.11 16.32 8.94
N LYS A 34 -8.53 17.51 9.41
CA LYS A 34 -9.26 17.67 10.68
C LYS A 34 -10.59 16.93 10.68
N ALA A 35 -11.40 17.08 9.62
CA ALA A 35 -12.70 16.41 9.51
C ALA A 35 -12.58 14.87 9.56
N HIS A 36 -11.43 14.34 9.12
CA HIS A 36 -11.14 12.91 9.09
C HIS A 36 -10.22 12.43 10.24
N ASN A 37 -9.98 13.26 11.26
CA ASN A 37 -9.11 12.95 12.41
C ASN A 37 -7.70 12.46 12.02
N SER A 38 -7.14 12.98 10.92
CA SER A 38 -5.83 12.60 10.39
C SER A 38 -4.86 13.77 10.39
N SER A 39 -3.55 13.48 10.40
CA SER A 39 -2.52 14.51 10.20
C SER A 39 -2.28 14.77 8.72
N LEU A 40 -1.74 15.95 8.38
CA LEU A 40 -1.38 16.30 7.00
C LEU A 40 -0.39 15.29 6.39
N THR A 41 0.61 14.89 7.18
CA THR A 41 1.63 13.91 6.78
C THR A 41 1.03 12.54 6.49
N GLU A 42 0.07 12.11 7.31
CA GLU A 42 -0.63 10.83 7.12
C GLU A 42 -1.52 10.88 5.89
N LEU A 43 -2.29 11.95 5.72
CA LEU A 43 -3.15 12.14 4.54
C LEU A 43 -2.35 12.07 3.23
N TYR A 44 -1.26 12.84 3.11
CA TYR A 44 -0.44 12.81 1.90
C TYR A 44 0.28 11.48 1.70
N ARG A 45 0.77 10.86 2.78
CA ARG A 45 1.41 9.55 2.70
C ARG A 45 0.44 8.51 2.16
N ASN A 46 -0.75 8.43 2.75
CA ASN A 46 -1.75 7.43 2.37
C ASN A 46 -2.23 7.68 0.94
N ALA A 47 -2.60 8.92 0.59
CA ALA A 47 -3.04 9.24 -0.77
C ALA A 47 -2.01 8.87 -1.85
N VAL A 48 -0.71 9.05 -1.57
CA VAL A 48 0.36 8.66 -2.50
C VAL A 48 0.52 7.14 -2.54
N LEU A 49 0.49 6.46 -1.38
CA LEU A 49 0.63 5.01 -1.32
C LEU A 49 -0.56 4.30 -1.98
N ASP A 50 -1.78 4.72 -1.68
CA ASP A 50 -3.02 4.20 -2.28
C ASP A 50 -2.94 4.31 -3.81
N LYS A 51 -2.46 5.45 -4.32
CA LYS A 51 -2.30 5.66 -5.77
C LYS A 51 -1.26 4.71 -6.38
N ILE A 52 -0.15 4.47 -5.69
CA ILE A 52 0.88 3.53 -6.13
C ILE A 52 0.35 2.10 -6.10
N GLU A 53 -0.37 1.72 -5.05
CA GLU A 53 -0.98 0.40 -4.89
C GLU A 53 -2.02 0.13 -5.98
N ASP A 54 -2.92 1.08 -6.25
CA ASP A 54 -3.90 0.98 -7.35
C ASP A 54 -3.23 0.66 -8.70
N GLU A 55 -2.10 1.32 -9.00
CA GLU A 55 -1.36 1.09 -10.25
C GLU A 55 -0.69 -0.29 -10.27
N ILE A 56 -0.15 -0.74 -9.14
CA ILE A 56 0.46 -2.07 -8.99
C ILE A 56 -0.60 -3.16 -9.12
N ASP A 57 -1.72 -3.02 -8.42
CA ASP A 57 -2.82 -3.98 -8.40
C ASP A 57 -3.44 -4.12 -9.80
N LEU A 58 -3.69 -3.00 -10.46
CA LEU A 58 -4.24 -2.99 -11.81
C LEU A 58 -3.29 -3.62 -12.83
N ARG A 59 -1.98 -3.38 -12.71
CA ARG A 59 -0.97 -4.06 -13.54
C ARG A 59 -0.95 -5.56 -13.25
N THR A 60 -0.96 -5.95 -11.98
CA THR A 60 -0.91 -7.36 -11.55
C THR A 60 -2.13 -8.12 -12.04
N LEU A 61 -3.32 -7.54 -11.89
CA LEU A 61 -4.57 -8.10 -12.39
C LEU A 61 -4.53 -8.31 -13.90
N ARG A 62 -4.07 -7.32 -14.67
CA ARG A 62 -3.94 -7.44 -16.13
C ARG A 62 -3.02 -8.58 -16.53
N SER A 63 -1.86 -8.70 -15.89
CA SER A 63 -0.93 -9.81 -16.14
C SER A 63 -1.54 -11.15 -15.78
N ALA A 64 -2.27 -11.25 -14.66
CA ALA A 64 -2.94 -12.48 -14.25
C ALA A 64 -4.02 -12.91 -15.27
N ILE A 65 -4.80 -11.95 -15.78
CA ILE A 65 -5.80 -12.21 -16.83
C ILE A 65 -5.14 -12.72 -18.12
N GLU A 66 -4.00 -12.15 -18.52
CA GLU A 66 -3.27 -12.58 -19.70
C GLU A 66 -2.75 -14.02 -19.55
N VAL A 67 -2.09 -14.32 -18.43
CA VAL A 67 -1.61 -15.69 -18.12
C VAL A 67 -2.76 -16.69 -18.08
N SER A 68 -3.89 -16.33 -17.46
CA SER A 68 -5.06 -17.19 -17.37
C SER A 68 -5.64 -17.51 -18.75
N LYS A 69 -5.70 -16.51 -19.65
CA LYS A 69 -6.11 -16.68 -21.05
C LYS A 69 -5.16 -17.58 -21.83
N GLU A 70 -3.84 -17.36 -21.69
CA GLU A 70 -2.83 -18.19 -22.36
C GLU A 70 -2.91 -19.66 -21.93
N LYS A 71 -3.06 -19.89 -20.62
CA LYS A 71 -3.17 -21.23 -20.03
C LYS A 71 -4.55 -21.86 -20.21
N LYS A 72 -5.53 -21.11 -20.73
CA LYS A 72 -6.93 -21.53 -20.85
C LYS A 72 -7.49 -22.07 -19.52
N GLU A 73 -7.12 -21.42 -18.43
CA GLU A 73 -7.57 -21.82 -17.10
C GLU A 73 -9.11 -21.67 -17.02
N SER A 74 -9.78 -22.71 -16.54
CA SER A 74 -11.21 -22.71 -16.29
C SER A 74 -11.46 -22.50 -14.80
N GLY A 75 -12.37 -21.58 -14.47
CA GLY A 75 -12.86 -21.47 -13.09
C GLY A 75 -13.61 -22.73 -12.67
N ILE A 76 -13.45 -23.11 -11.41
CA ILE A 76 -14.28 -24.14 -10.75
C ILE A 76 -15.40 -23.45 -9.97
N SER A 77 -16.45 -24.20 -9.67
CA SER A 77 -17.51 -23.70 -8.79
C SER A 77 -17.01 -23.51 -7.35
N GLN A 78 -17.69 -22.67 -6.58
CA GLN A 78 -17.37 -22.48 -5.17
C GLN A 78 -17.42 -23.79 -4.38
N GLU A 79 -18.41 -24.65 -4.65
CA GLU A 79 -18.55 -25.95 -3.96
C GLU A 79 -17.38 -26.90 -4.26
N GLU A 80 -16.89 -26.91 -5.51
CA GLU A 80 -15.71 -27.69 -5.88
C GLU A 80 -14.43 -27.14 -5.24
N MET A 81 -14.31 -25.80 -5.14
CA MET A 81 -13.19 -25.16 -4.43
C MET A 81 -13.18 -25.52 -2.94
N GLU A 82 -14.35 -25.50 -2.29
CA GLU A 82 -14.49 -25.89 -0.88
C GLU A 82 -14.13 -27.36 -0.65
N LYS A 83 -14.48 -28.27 -1.58
CA LYS A 83 -14.04 -29.67 -1.52
C LYS A 83 -12.52 -29.80 -1.61
N LEU A 84 -11.89 -29.12 -2.56
CA LEU A 84 -10.43 -29.13 -2.71
C LEU A 84 -9.69 -28.58 -1.48
N LEU A 85 -10.20 -27.52 -0.85
CA LEU A 85 -9.60 -26.92 0.34
C LEU A 85 -9.74 -27.80 1.58
N ASN A 86 -10.81 -28.58 1.70
CA ASN A 86 -11.05 -29.48 2.82
C ASN A 86 -10.31 -30.83 2.68
N GLU A 87 -9.77 -31.13 1.50
CA GLU A 87 -8.97 -32.33 1.22
C GLU A 87 -7.46 -32.11 1.36
N LEU A 88 -7.02 -30.87 1.62
CA LEU A 88 -5.63 -30.46 1.89
C LEU A 88 -5.31 -30.46 3.40
#